data_AF-A0A945M7E8-F1
#
_entry.id   AF-A0A945M7E8-F1
#
_cell.length_a   1.000
_cell.length_b   1.000
_cell.length_c   1.000
_cell.angle_alpha   90.00
_cell.angle_beta   90.00
_cell.angle_gamma   90.00
#
_symmetry.space_group_name_H-M   'P 1'
#
loop_
_entity.id
_entity.type
_entity.pdbx_description
1 polymer ?
#
loop_
_entity_poly.entity_id
_entity_poly.type
_entity_poly.pdbx_seq_one_letter_code
_entity_poly.pdbx_strand_id
1 'polypeptide(L)' 'MTKKTIAERVDALPWDGLRAGLDAEGWAVTGPLLSAAECDRLAALYDRDSGFRNWVIMARHGLGRGEYRYFDYPLP' A
#
# COMPACT_ATOMS: atom_id res chain seq x y z
N MET A 1 -26.19 -5.08 -2.68
CA MET A 1 -25.27 -4.52 -1.67
C MET A 1 -24.04 -4.03 -2.41
N THR A 2 -23.79 -2.71 -2.44
CA THR A 2 -22.64 -2.13 -3.12
C THR A 2 -21.39 -2.34 -2.27
N LYS A 3 -20.33 -2.93 -2.85
CA LYS A 3 -19.06 -3.15 -2.16
C LYS A 3 -18.37 -1.79 -1.96
N LYS A 4 -18.06 -1.42 -0.71
CA LYS A 4 -17.28 -0.20 -0.43
C LYS A 4 -15.93 -0.26 -1.15
N THR A 5 -15.60 0.80 -1.85
CA THR A 5 -14.27 1.07 -2.42
C THR A 5 -13.21 1.14 -1.31
N ILE A 6 -11.94 1.04 -1.68
CA ILE A 6 -10.84 1.17 -0.70
C ILE A 6 -10.85 2.57 -0.07
N ALA A 7 -11.07 3.62 -0.86
CA ALA A 7 -11.17 5.00 -0.38
C ALA A 7 -12.26 5.14 0.70
N GLU A 8 -13.47 4.62 0.45
CA GLU A 8 -14.56 4.68 1.44
C GLU A 8 -14.27 3.89 2.73
N ARG A 9 -13.40 2.88 2.69
CA ARG A 9 -12.97 2.15 3.89
C ARG A 9 -11.93 2.94 4.69
N VAL A 10 -11.01 3.62 3.99
CA VAL A 10 -10.02 4.51 4.59
C VAL A 10 -10.71 5.71 5.25
N ASP A 11 -11.69 6.32 4.57
CA ASP A 11 -12.46 7.44 5.10
C ASP A 11 -13.27 7.06 6.36
N ALA A 12 -13.68 5.80 6.47
CA ALA A 12 -14.45 5.28 7.59
C ALA A 12 -13.60 4.84 8.81
N LEU A 13 -12.27 4.96 8.75
CA LEU A 13 -11.41 4.62 9.88
C LEU A 13 -11.66 5.54 11.09
N PRO A 14 -11.45 5.06 12.33
CA PRO A 14 -11.53 5.88 13.53
C PRO A 14 -10.29 6.78 13.66
N TRP A 15 -10.18 7.77 12.78
CA TRP A 15 -8.98 8.60 12.60
C TRP A 15 -8.50 9.29 13.88
N ASP A 16 -9.41 9.77 14.72
CA ASP A 16 -9.04 10.43 15.97
C ASP A 16 -8.32 9.47 16.92
N GLY A 17 -8.80 8.22 17.01
CA GLY A 17 -8.15 7.19 17.82
C GLY A 17 -6.81 6.74 17.25
N LEU A 18 -6.71 6.60 15.92
CA LEU A 18 -5.46 6.25 15.25
C LEU A 18 -4.39 7.34 15.42
N ARG A 19 -4.76 8.61 15.31
CA ARG A 19 -3.86 9.74 15.55
C ARG A 19 -3.40 9.78 17.01
N ALA A 20 -4.32 9.63 17.96
CA ALA A 20 -3.97 9.59 19.38
C ALA A 20 -3.00 8.43 19.70
N GLY A 21 -3.21 7.24 19.11
CA GLY A 21 -2.29 6.12 19.26
C GLY A 21 -0.91 6.40 18.63
N LEU A 22 -0.87 6.99 17.45
CA LEU A 22 0.37 7.39 16.80
C LEU A 22 1.15 8.42 17.63
N ASP A 23 0.46 9.40 18.21
CA ASP A 23 1.08 10.43 19.06
C ASP A 23 1.64 9.85 20.35
N ALA A 24 0.95 8.87 20.96
CA ALA A 24 1.34 8.26 22.22
C ALA A 24 2.44 7.19 22.06
N GLU A 25 2.33 6.33 21.05
CA GLU A 25 3.13 5.12 20.91
C GLU A 25 4.11 5.17 19.74
N GLY A 26 3.98 6.15 18.84
CA GLY A 26 4.74 6.23 17.59
C GLY A 26 4.24 5.29 16.47
N TRP A 27 3.13 4.57 16.70
CA TRP A 27 2.47 3.71 15.71
C TRP A 27 0.98 3.53 16.02
N ALA A 28 0.18 3.12 15.02
CA ALA A 28 -1.21 2.74 15.20
C ALA A 28 -1.64 1.70 14.15
N VAL A 29 -2.64 0.87 14.48
CA VAL A 29 -3.16 -0.18 13.59
C VAL A 29 -4.56 0.18 13.14
N THR A 30 -4.73 0.29 11.82
CA THR A 30 -6.01 0.61 11.16
C THR A 30 -7.01 -0.55 11.17
N GLY A 31 -6.54 -1.77 11.48
CA GLY A 31 -7.28 -3.00 11.21
C GLY A 31 -7.24 -3.37 9.72
N PRO A 32 -7.96 -4.42 9.30
CA PRO A 32 -7.94 -4.87 7.91
C PRO A 32 -8.61 -3.85 6.96
N LEU A 33 -7.82 -3.21 6.10
CA LEU A 33 -8.34 -2.33 5.03
C LEU A 33 -8.67 -3.10 3.75
N LEU A 34 -7.83 -4.08 3.42
CA LEU A 34 -7.96 -4.93 2.24
C LEU A 34 -8.42 -6.32 2.66
N SER A 35 -9.32 -6.90 1.87
CA SER A 35 -9.61 -8.33 1.94
C SER A 35 -8.43 -9.14 1.41
N ALA A 36 -8.35 -10.43 1.78
CA ALA A 36 -7.31 -11.33 1.27
C ALA A 36 -7.22 -11.31 -0.27
N ALA A 37 -8.36 -11.40 -0.95
CA ALA A 37 -8.42 -11.34 -2.41
C ALA A 37 -8.04 -9.96 -3.01
N GLU A 38 -8.08 -8.87 -2.24
CA GLU A 38 -7.54 -7.57 -2.66
C GLU A 38 -6.03 -7.52 -2.47
N CYS A 39 -5.52 -8.09 -1.37
CA CYS A 39 -4.07 -8.26 -1.15
C CYS A 39 -3.42 -9.12 -2.24
N ASP A 40 -4.01 -10.27 -2.56
CA ASP A 40 -3.49 -11.19 -3.58
C ASP A 40 -3.42 -10.51 -4.96
N ARG A 41 -4.48 -9.77 -5.32
CA ARG A 41 -4.52 -9.02 -6.58
C ARG A 41 -3.48 -7.91 -6.62
N LEU A 42 -3.27 -7.20 -5.52
CA LEU A 42 -2.27 -6.14 -5.42
C LEU A 42 -0.85 -6.71 -5.51
N ALA A 43 -0.56 -7.80 -4.81
CA ALA A 43 0.74 -8.47 -4.84
C ALA A 43 1.08 -8.99 -6.25
N ALA A 44 0.10 -9.58 -6.95
CA ALA A 44 0.26 -10.07 -8.32
C ALA A 44 0.55 -8.97 -9.36
N LEU A 45 0.40 -7.68 -9.02
CA LEU A 45 0.81 -6.60 -9.91
C LEU A 45 2.33 -6.48 -10.00
N TYR A 46 3.08 -6.90 -8.98
CA TYR A 46 4.53 -6.77 -8.95
C TYR A 46 5.22 -7.50 -10.09
N ASP A 47 4.69 -8.67 -10.47
CA ASP A 47 5.22 -9.51 -11.56
C ASP A 47 4.88 -8.96 -12.96
N ARG A 48 4.11 -7.87 -13.05
CA ARG A 48 3.79 -7.23 -14.34
C ARG A 48 4.89 -6.24 -14.73
N ASP A 49 5.23 -6.25 -16.01
CA ASP A 49 6.20 -5.30 -16.58
C ASP A 49 5.61 -3.89 -16.79
N SER A 50 4.29 -3.75 -16.71
CA SER A 50 3.55 -2.49 -16.91
C SER A 50 2.82 -2.04 -15.64
N GLY A 51 2.56 -0.73 -15.53
CA GLY A 51 1.84 -0.13 -14.39
C GLY A 51 2.78 0.48 -13.35
N PHE A 52 4.08 0.46 -13.60
CA PHE A 52 5.09 1.13 -12.79
C PHE A 52 5.73 2.26 -13.59
N ARG A 53 5.83 3.44 -12.98
CA ARG A 53 6.50 4.61 -13.55
C ARG A 53 8.02 4.48 -13.47
N ASN A 54 8.53 3.80 -12.44
CA ASN A 54 9.96 3.65 -12.22
C ASN A 54 10.31 2.33 -11.53
N TRP A 55 11.50 1.81 -11.86
CA TRP A 55 12.07 0.60 -11.29
C TRP A 55 13.49 0.90 -10.82
N VAL A 56 13.69 0.87 -9.50
CA VAL A 56 14.99 1.07 -8.86
C VAL A 56 15.61 -0.29 -8.62
N ILE A 57 16.70 -0.57 -9.32
CA ILE A 57 17.51 -1.78 -9.10
C ILE A 57 18.64 -1.39 -8.14
N MET A 58 18.53 -1.83 -6.88
CA MET A 58 19.42 -1.39 -5.79
C MET A 58 20.89 -1.65 -6.08
N ALA A 59 21.19 -2.75 -6.77
CA ALA A 59 22.56 -3.14 -7.15
C ALA A 59 23.23 -2.09 -8.05
N ARG A 60 22.46 -1.35 -8.86
CA ARG A 60 22.98 -0.25 -9.70
C ARG A 60 23.45 0.96 -8.87
N HIS A 61 23.03 1.04 -7.61
CA HIS A 61 23.33 2.14 -6.68
C HIS A 61 24.29 1.73 -5.55
N GLY A 62 24.84 0.50 -5.57
CA GLY A 62 25.72 0.02 -4.50
C GLY A 62 25.00 -0.30 -3.18
N LEU A 63 23.66 -0.42 -3.20
CA LEU A 63 22.82 -0.61 -2.00
C LEU A 63 22.50 -2.08 -1.69
N GLY A 64 23.26 -3.02 -2.25
CA GLY A 64 23.01 -4.46 -2.09
C GLY A 64 22.04 -5.03 -3.13
N ARG A 65 21.43 -6.18 -2.81
CA ARG A 65 20.53 -6.92 -3.71
C ARG A 65 19.09 -6.56 -3.40
N GLY A 66 18.32 -6.28 -4.45
CA GLY A 66 16.91 -5.98 -4.34
C GLY A 66 16.47 -5.02 -5.44
N GLU A 67 15.17 -4.87 -5.54
CA GLU A 67 14.56 -3.91 -6.43
C GLU A 67 13.29 -3.36 -5.81
N TYR A 68 12.94 -2.14 -6.18
CA TYR A 68 11.68 -1.51 -5.81
C TYR A 68 11.05 -0.90 -7.05
N ARG A 69 9.73 -1.04 -7.17
CA ARG A 69 8.96 -0.48 -8.27
C ARG A 69 7.96 0.54 -7.73
N TYR A 70 7.82 1.66 -8.41
CA TYR A 70 6.86 2.72 -8.06
C TYR A 70 5.69 2.69 -9.04
N PHE A 71 4.47 2.48 -8.55
CA PHE A 71 3.25 2.49 -9.39
C PHE A 71 3.13 3.81 -10.15
N ASP A 72 2.61 3.72 -11.38
CA ASP A 72 2.21 4.89 -12.16
C ASP A 72 0.80 5.35 -11.78
N TYR A 73 0.40 6.53 -12.24
CA TYR A 73 -0.96 7.04 -12.06
C TYR A 73 -1.88 6.65 -13.23
N PRO A 74 -3.17 6.39 -12.98
CA PRO A 74 -3.81 6.32 -11.66
C PRO A 74 -3.33 5.10 -10.86
N LEU A 75 -3.34 5.22 -9.53
CA LEU A 75 -3.00 4.08 -8.67
C LEU A 75 -4.00 2.93 -8.89
N PRO A 76 -3.54 1.66 -8.79
CA PRO A 76 -4.40 0.48 -8.94
C PRO A 76 -5.45 0.32 -7.83
#